data_AF-A0A7W0TG87-F1
#
_entry.id   AF-A0A7W0TG87-F1
#
_cell.length_a   1.000
_cell.length_b   1.000
_cell.length_c   1.000
_cell.angle_alpha   90.00
_cell.angle_beta   90.00
_cell.angle_gamma   90.00
#
_symmetry.space_group_name_H-M   'P 1'
#
loop_
_entity.id
_entity.type
_entity.pdbx_description
1 polymer ?
#
loop_
_entity_poly.entity_id
_entity_poly.type
_entity_poly.pdbx_seq_one_letter_code
_entity_poly.pdbx_strand_id
1 'polypeptide(L)'
;MRFIRLPLPVLAVFGLVFLAALGQAMLYPLVPALAREFELSPAQAGVLLSAATFGTLVAAVPAGLLAERIGALRVSIGAGPLLAVAAVVQALATSFPVFLGGQLLFGLACAAIWTAGVTLLANPTATRSAVGGTVTVGGIAHLVGPPFSGVLTDAVGRALPFWLLAGAAATVTLAATATATATATATAARAPD
;
A
#
# COMPACT_ATOMS: atom_id res chain seq x y z
N MET A 1 15.97 20.18 19.55
CA MET A 1 15.30 18.96 19.04
C MET A 1 15.92 18.58 17.70
N ARG A 2 16.72 17.51 17.64
CA ARG A 2 17.32 17.04 16.39
C ARG A 2 16.22 16.34 15.59
N PHE A 3 15.75 16.98 14.51
CA PHE A 3 14.92 16.30 13.51
C PHE A 3 15.69 15.09 13.01
N ILE A 4 15.24 13.89 13.37
CA ILE A 4 15.74 12.64 12.81
C ILE A 4 15.39 12.69 11.33
N ARG A 5 16.37 13.01 10.47
CA ARG A 5 16.21 12.93 9.03
C ARG A 5 16.14 11.45 8.67
N LEU A 6 14.93 10.90 8.61
CA LEU A 6 14.71 9.55 8.13
C LEU A 6 15.20 9.44 6.69
N PRO A 7 15.91 8.36 6.33
CA PRO A 7 16.34 8.16 4.95
C PRO A 7 15.11 7.99 4.05
N LEU A 8 15.15 8.58 2.86
CA LEU A 8 14.00 8.61 1.94
C LEU A 8 13.35 7.24 1.66
N PRO A 9 14.09 6.12 1.54
CA PRO A 9 13.48 4.80 1.37
C PRO A 9 12.55 4.39 2.52
N VAL A 10 12.88 4.79 3.75
CA VAL A 10 12.04 4.52 4.93
C VAL A 10 10.77 5.39 4.89
N LEU A 11 10.90 6.65 4.47
CA LEU A 11 9.74 7.52 4.26
C LEU A 11 8.82 6.99 3.15
N ALA A 12 9.39 6.46 2.07
CA ALA A 12 8.62 5.84 0.99
C ALA A 12 7.85 4.61 1.50
N VAL A 13 8.46 3.78 2.34
CA VAL A 13 7.76 2.65 2.97
C VAL A 13 6.62 3.14 3.87
N PHE A 14 6.83 4.17 4.70
CA PHE A 14 5.73 4.75 5.48
C PHE A 14 4.62 5.30 4.58
N GLY A 15 4.97 5.93 3.45
CA GLY A 15 4.01 6.36 2.44
C GLY A 15 3.22 5.21 1.85
N LEU A 16 3.88 4.10 1.48
CA LEU A 16 3.20 2.92 0.95
C LEU A 16 2.31 2.24 2.00
N VAL A 17 2.75 2.16 3.26
CA VAL A 17 1.92 1.67 4.37
C VAL A 17 0.70 2.56 4.56
N PHE A 18 0.88 3.88 4.54
CA PHE A 18 -0.23 4.83 4.61
C PHE A 18 -1.23 4.58 3.49
N LEU A 19 -0.76 4.49 2.24
CA LEU A 19 -1.62 4.28 1.07
C LEU A 19 -2.33 2.92 1.11
N ALA A 20 -1.65 1.86 1.52
CA ALA A 20 -2.26 0.55 1.72
C ALA A 20 -3.35 0.61 2.80
N ALA A 21 -3.07 1.21 3.96
CA ALA A 21 -4.07 1.39 5.02
C ALA A 21 -5.24 2.27 4.57
N LEU A 22 -4.96 3.33 3.80
CA LEU A 22 -5.96 4.23 3.25
C LEU A 22 -6.88 3.48 2.30
N GLY A 23 -6.32 2.76 1.32
CA GLY A 23 -7.10 1.97 0.35
C GLY A 23 -8.00 0.93 1.01
N GLN A 24 -7.53 0.31 2.10
CA GLN A 24 -8.35 -0.62 2.88
C GLN A 24 -9.51 0.11 3.59
N ALA A 25 -9.23 1.23 4.25
CA ALA A 25 -10.21 2.01 4.98
C ALA A 25 -11.26 2.67 4.07
N MET A 26 -10.89 2.99 2.84
CA MET A 26 -11.78 3.57 1.83
C MET A 26 -12.84 2.59 1.33
N LEU A 27 -12.61 1.27 1.41
CA LEU A 27 -13.56 0.30 0.90
C LEU A 27 -14.86 0.27 1.71
N TYR A 28 -14.78 0.39 3.04
CA TYR A 28 -15.93 0.24 3.94
C TYR A 28 -17.13 1.15 3.58
N PRO A 29 -16.96 2.48 3.40
CA PRO A 29 -18.07 3.35 3.00
C PRO A 29 -18.50 3.15 1.54
N LEU A 30 -17.66 2.57 0.69
CA LEU A 30 -17.97 2.32 -0.71
C LEU A 30 -18.82 1.06 -0.93
N VAL A 31 -18.82 0.12 0.02
CA VAL A 31 -19.56 -1.16 -0.12
C VAL A 31 -21.04 -0.96 -0.47
N PRO A 32 -21.82 -0.07 0.18
CA PRO A 32 -23.22 0.13 -0.18
C PRO A 32 -23.41 0.68 -1.61
N ALA A 33 -22.49 1.52 -2.09
CA ALA A 33 -22.52 2.04 -3.45
C ALA A 33 -22.20 0.92 -4.46
N LEU A 34 -21.15 0.14 -4.21
CA LEU A 34 -20.75 -1.01 -5.02
C LEU A 34 -21.83 -2.11 -5.03
N ALA A 35 -22.53 -2.31 -3.91
CA ALA A 35 -23.63 -3.28 -3.81
C ALA A 35 -24.82 -2.89 -4.69
N ARG A 36 -25.12 -1.59 -4.80
CA ARG A 36 -26.15 -1.10 -5.72
C ARG A 36 -25.69 -1.14 -7.17
N GLU A 37 -24.45 -0.73 -7.44
CA GLU A 37 -23.89 -0.67 -8.79
C GLU A 37 -23.73 -2.03 -9.44
N PHE A 38 -23.27 -3.03 -8.69
CA PHE A 38 -23.06 -4.39 -9.19
C PHE A 38 -24.15 -5.38 -8.76
N GLU A 39 -25.26 -4.87 -8.19
CA GLU A 39 -26.39 -5.68 -7.71
C GLU A 39 -25.97 -6.85 -6.80
N LEU A 40 -25.08 -6.55 -5.83
CA LEU A 40 -24.45 -7.57 -5.01
C LEU A 40 -25.41 -8.14 -3.96
N SER A 41 -25.40 -9.46 -3.82
CA SER A 41 -25.94 -10.13 -2.65
C SER A 41 -25.11 -9.82 -1.39
N PRO A 42 -25.69 -9.95 -0.18
CA PRO A 42 -24.94 -9.80 1.07
C PRO A 42 -23.70 -10.70 1.16
N ALA A 43 -23.80 -11.92 0.60
CA ALA A 43 -22.69 -12.85 0.52
C ALA A 43 -21.54 -12.32 -0.36
N GLN A 44 -21.85 -11.74 -1.52
CA GLN A 44 -20.84 -11.14 -2.40
C GLN A 44 -20.16 -9.91 -1.76
N ALA A 45 -20.91 -9.09 -1.03
CA ALA A 45 -20.32 -7.98 -0.26
C ALA A 45 -19.35 -8.49 0.82
N GLY A 46 -19.70 -9.58 1.51
CA GLY A 46 -18.80 -10.24 2.47
C GLY A 46 -17.54 -10.82 1.82
N VAL A 47 -17.67 -11.44 0.65
CA VAL A 47 -16.53 -11.91 -0.16
C VAL A 47 -15.64 -10.75 -0.56
N LEU A 48 -16.21 -9.63 -0.99
CA LEU A 48 -15.45 -8.44 -1.37
C LEU A 48 -14.59 -7.91 -0.22
N LEU A 49 -15.19 -7.76 0.97
CA LEU A 49 -14.48 -7.30 2.17
C LEU A 49 -13.36 -8.26 2.57
N SER A 50 -13.56 -9.57 2.37
CA SER A 50 -12.61 -10.61 2.75
C SER A 50 -11.50 -10.84 1.73
N ALA A 51 -11.70 -10.43 0.47
CA ALA A 51 -10.79 -10.72 -0.63
C ALA A 51 -9.38 -10.15 -0.41
N ALA A 52 -9.27 -8.91 0.09
CA ALA A 52 -7.96 -8.33 0.40
C ALA A 52 -7.26 -9.09 1.53
N THR A 53 -7.99 -9.49 2.57
CA THR A 53 -7.44 -10.32 3.65
C THR A 53 -6.97 -11.67 3.11
N PHE A 54 -7.76 -12.31 2.26
CA PHE A 54 -7.38 -13.57 1.62
C PHE A 54 -6.12 -13.43 0.76
N GLY A 55 -6.05 -12.41 -0.10
CA GLY A 55 -4.84 -12.10 -0.87
C GLY A 55 -3.64 -11.86 0.04
N THR A 56 -3.82 -11.11 1.13
CA THR A 56 -2.78 -10.87 2.11
C THR A 56 -2.27 -12.18 2.74
N LEU A 57 -3.19 -13.06 3.15
CA LEU A 57 -2.84 -14.36 3.74
C LEU A 57 -2.05 -15.24 2.77
N VAL A 58 -2.48 -15.32 1.52
CA VAL A 58 -1.80 -16.10 0.48
C VAL A 58 -0.39 -15.55 0.19
N ALA A 59 -0.24 -14.23 0.16
CA ALA A 59 1.05 -13.59 -0.12
C ALA A 59 1.96 -13.44 1.11
N ALA A 60 1.46 -13.61 2.33
CA ALA A 60 2.22 -13.34 3.55
C ALA A 60 3.52 -14.17 3.63
N VAL A 61 3.44 -15.49 3.41
CA VAL A 61 4.60 -16.38 3.46
C VAL A 61 5.58 -16.10 2.31
N PRO A 62 5.16 -16.07 1.04
CA PRO A 62 6.06 -15.71 -0.06
C PRO A 62 6.72 -14.34 0.11
N ALA A 63 5.96 -13.32 0.55
CA ALA A 63 6.48 -11.99 0.77
C ALA A 63 7.50 -11.95 1.91
N GLY A 64 7.26 -12.71 2.99
CA GLY A 64 8.21 -12.87 4.10
C GLY A 64 9.51 -13.52 3.64
N LEU A 65 9.43 -14.66 2.95
CA LEU A 65 10.61 -15.36 2.42
C LEU A 65 11.39 -14.49 1.41
N LEU A 66 10.69 -13.76 0.55
CA LEU A 66 11.33 -12.82 -0.37
C LEU A 66 12.02 -11.69 0.39
N ALA A 67 11.39 -11.17 1.45
CA ALA A 67 11.95 -10.13 2.29
C ALA A 67 13.20 -10.59 3.05
N GLU A 68 13.26 -11.84 3.48
CA GLU A 68 14.48 -12.42 4.07
C GLU A 68 15.61 -12.53 3.04
N ARG A 69 15.30 -12.87 1.78
CA ARG A 69 16.31 -13.07 0.73
C ARG A 69 16.88 -11.78 0.16
N ILE A 70 16.04 -10.80 -0.17
CA ILE A 70 16.46 -9.58 -0.86
C ILE A 70 16.28 -8.31 -0.02
N GLY A 71 15.79 -8.42 1.21
CA GLY A 71 15.57 -7.32 2.15
C GLY A 71 14.16 -6.74 2.08
N ALA A 72 13.49 -6.54 3.22
CA ALA A 72 12.09 -6.12 3.21
C ALA A 72 11.88 -4.70 2.67
N LEU A 73 12.82 -3.77 2.84
CA LEU A 73 12.71 -2.43 2.24
C LEU A 73 12.55 -2.52 0.71
N ARG A 74 13.31 -3.39 0.06
CA ARG A 74 13.24 -3.60 -1.39
C ARG A 74 11.93 -4.29 -1.78
N VAL A 75 11.49 -5.27 -1.01
CA VAL A 75 10.21 -5.96 -1.24
C VAL A 75 9.02 -5.01 -1.11
N SER A 76 8.99 -4.19 -0.06
CA SER A 76 7.90 -3.25 0.18
C SER A 76 7.84 -2.13 -0.86
N ILE A 77 8.99 -1.56 -1.25
CA ILE A 77 9.04 -0.59 -2.35
C ILE A 77 8.63 -1.26 -3.68
N GLY A 78 9.12 -2.48 -3.93
CA GLY A 78 8.79 -3.26 -5.13
C GLY A 78 7.32 -3.70 -5.22
N ALA A 79 6.57 -3.65 -4.12
CA ALA A 79 5.13 -3.91 -4.09
C ALA A 79 4.28 -2.68 -4.44
N GLY A 80 4.87 -1.48 -4.43
CA GLY A 80 4.18 -0.24 -4.80
C GLY A 80 3.56 -0.23 -6.21
N PRO A 81 4.22 -0.76 -7.27
CA PRO A 81 3.61 -0.95 -8.58
C PRO A 81 2.39 -1.88 -8.53
N LEU A 82 2.44 -2.95 -7.75
CA LEU A 82 1.33 -3.89 -7.60
C LEU A 82 0.13 -3.22 -6.93
N LEU A 83 0.38 -2.38 -5.92
CA LEU A 83 -0.66 -1.54 -5.29
C LEU A 83 -1.27 -0.56 -6.29
N ALA A 84 -0.45 0.09 -7.11
CA ALA A 84 -0.92 1.02 -8.14
C ALA A 84 -1.78 0.30 -9.19
N VAL A 85 -1.34 -0.86 -9.67
CA VAL A 85 -2.10 -1.69 -10.63
C VAL A 85 -3.43 -2.13 -10.01
N ALA A 86 -3.43 -2.61 -8.77
CA ALA A 86 -4.66 -3.01 -8.08
C ALA A 86 -5.68 -1.86 -8.03
N ALA A 87 -5.21 -0.65 -7.67
CA ALA A 87 -6.04 0.54 -7.63
C ALA A 87 -6.56 0.96 -9.02
N VAL A 88 -5.74 0.85 -10.08
CA VAL A 88 -6.19 1.10 -11.47
C VAL A 88 -7.27 0.09 -11.88
N VAL A 89 -7.08 -1.20 -11.58
CA VAL A 89 -8.09 -2.23 -11.87
C VAL A 89 -9.41 -1.91 -11.17
N GLN A 90 -9.37 -1.49 -9.90
CA GLN A 90 -10.58 -1.10 -9.15
C GLN A 90 -11.23 0.16 -9.72
N ALA A 91 -10.43 1.15 -10.13
CA ALA A 91 -10.93 2.38 -10.74
C ALA A 91 -11.67 2.11 -12.06
N LEU A 92 -11.11 1.22 -12.89
CA LEU A 92 -11.63 0.85 -14.21
C LEU A 92 -12.66 -0.28 -14.19
N ALA A 93 -12.88 -0.92 -13.03
CA ALA A 93 -13.77 -2.07 -12.95
C ALA A 93 -15.19 -1.70 -13.35
N THR A 94 -15.72 -2.35 -14.38
CA THR A 94 -17.12 -2.22 -14.83
C THR A 94 -17.99 -3.38 -14.36
N SER A 95 -17.41 -4.36 -13.65
CA SER A 95 -18.12 -5.52 -13.12
C SER A 95 -17.51 -6.00 -11.81
N PHE A 96 -18.32 -6.69 -11.02
CA PHE A 96 -17.91 -7.25 -9.73
C PHE A 96 -16.67 -8.15 -9.80
N PRO A 97 -16.54 -9.12 -10.74
CA PRO A 97 -15.36 -9.98 -10.79
C PRO A 97 -14.05 -9.21 -11.04
N VAL A 98 -14.10 -8.15 -11.86
CA VAL A 98 -12.93 -7.30 -12.13
C VAL A 98 -12.54 -6.52 -10.88
N PHE A 99 -13.52 -5.94 -10.18
CA PHE A 99 -13.27 -5.22 -8.92
C PHE A 99 -12.71 -6.17 -7.85
N LEU A 100 -13.29 -7.38 -7.74
CA LEU A 100 -12.84 -8.43 -6.83
C LEU A 100 -11.40 -8.87 -7.14
N GLY A 101 -11.05 -9.00 -8.42
CA GLY A 101 -9.68 -9.25 -8.87
C GLY A 101 -8.71 -8.15 -8.43
N GLY A 102 -9.10 -6.89 -8.59
CA GLY A 102 -8.35 -5.74 -8.07
C GLY A 102 -8.19 -5.80 -6.55
N GLN A 103 -9.24 -6.19 -5.81
CA GLN A 103 -9.21 -6.35 -4.36
C GLN A 103 -8.26 -7.46 -3.89
N LEU A 104 -8.17 -8.57 -4.65
CA LEU A 104 -7.20 -9.62 -4.40
C LEU A 104 -5.77 -9.14 -4.63
N LEU A 105 -5.50 -8.47 -5.76
CA LEU A 105 -4.20 -7.88 -6.07
C LEU A 105 -3.77 -6.87 -5.00
N PHE A 106 -4.70 -6.06 -4.52
CA PHE A 106 -4.48 -5.13 -3.43
C PHE A 106 -4.02 -5.86 -2.16
N GLY A 107 -4.66 -6.97 -1.79
CA GLY A 107 -4.23 -7.83 -0.68
C GLY A 107 -2.81 -8.37 -0.85
N LEU A 108 -2.46 -8.84 -2.05
CA LEU A 108 -1.11 -9.31 -2.36
C LEU A 108 -0.06 -8.20 -2.17
N ALA A 109 -0.37 -6.97 -2.62
CA ALA A 109 0.49 -5.81 -2.43
C ALA A 109 0.62 -5.46 -0.94
N CYS A 110 -0.47 -5.49 -0.18
CA CYS A 110 -0.47 -5.24 1.26
C CYS A 110 0.46 -6.20 2.00
N ALA A 111 0.42 -7.50 1.72
CA ALA A 111 1.34 -8.45 2.35
C ALA A 111 2.81 -8.02 2.22
N ALA A 112 3.23 -7.63 1.01
CA ALA A 112 4.60 -7.21 0.74
C ALA A 112 4.94 -5.79 1.25
N ILE A 113 3.96 -4.89 1.37
CA ILE A 113 4.16 -3.54 1.94
C ILE A 113 4.33 -3.61 3.45
N TRP A 114 3.51 -4.43 4.12
CA TRP A 114 3.51 -4.52 5.58
C TRP A 114 4.66 -5.36 6.14
N THR A 115 5.37 -6.17 5.33
CA THR A 115 6.57 -6.89 5.76
C THR A 115 7.73 -5.98 6.19
N ALA A 116 7.81 -4.74 5.70
CA ALA A 116 8.83 -3.79 6.19
C ALA A 116 8.70 -3.45 7.69
N GLY A 117 7.49 -3.57 8.27
CA GLY A 117 7.31 -3.47 9.72
C GLY A 117 8.17 -4.46 10.50
N VAL A 118 8.47 -5.62 9.92
CA VAL A 118 9.33 -6.66 10.49
C VAL A 118 10.82 -6.31 10.36
N THR A 119 11.24 -5.64 9.29
CA THR A 119 12.65 -5.16 9.16
C THR A 119 12.97 -4.03 10.13
N LEU A 120 11.96 -3.22 10.50
CA LEU A 120 12.11 -2.25 11.59
C LEU A 120 12.24 -2.93 12.96
N LEU A 121 11.81 -4.18 13.13
CA LEU A 121 12.08 -4.99 14.34
C LEU A 121 13.50 -5.61 14.32
N ALA A 122 14.04 -5.91 13.13
CA ALA A 122 15.32 -6.61 12.98
C ALA A 122 16.55 -5.71 13.14
N ASN A 123 16.39 -4.38 13.08
CA ASN A 123 17.50 -3.47 13.32
C ASN A 123 17.59 -3.14 14.83
N PRO A 124 18.65 -3.55 15.55
CA PRO A 124 18.81 -3.30 16.98
C PRO A 124 18.94 -1.80 17.34
N THR A 125 19.16 -0.94 16.35
CA THR A 125 19.13 0.54 16.50
C THR A 125 17.81 1.17 16.05
N ALA A 126 16.93 0.42 15.36
CA ALA A 126 15.58 0.87 15.08
C ALA A 126 14.81 0.84 16.40
N THR A 127 14.58 2.02 16.93
CA THR A 127 13.90 2.20 18.21
C THR A 127 12.50 1.61 18.08
N ARG A 128 11.94 1.07 19.16
CA ARG A 128 10.51 0.68 19.33
C ARG A 128 9.52 1.69 18.69
N SER A 129 9.93 2.93 18.47
CA SER A 129 9.24 3.99 17.73
C SER A 129 8.96 3.70 16.25
N ALA A 130 9.68 2.80 15.57
CA ALA A 130 9.51 2.60 14.13
C ALA A 130 8.30 1.71 13.80
N VAL A 131 8.09 0.62 14.55
CA VAL A 131 6.84 -0.16 14.52
C VAL A 131 5.67 0.68 15.02
N GLY A 132 5.89 1.42 16.12
CA GLY A 132 4.93 2.42 16.58
C GLY A 132 4.55 3.39 15.47
N GLY A 133 5.53 3.88 14.71
CA GLY A 133 5.34 4.74 13.54
C GLY A 133 4.49 4.08 12.45
N THR A 134 4.79 2.84 12.05
CA THR A 134 3.99 2.10 11.05
C THR A 134 2.54 1.95 11.50
N VAL A 135 2.31 1.58 12.76
CA VAL A 135 0.98 1.44 13.35
C VAL A 135 0.27 2.79 13.44
N THR A 136 0.96 3.85 13.87
CA THR A 136 0.41 5.21 13.94
C THR A 136 0.02 5.71 12.55
N VAL A 137 0.88 5.52 11.54
CA VAL A 137 0.59 5.87 10.14
C VAL A 137 -0.62 5.11 9.63
N GLY A 138 -0.70 3.81 9.90
CA GLY A 138 -1.87 2.99 9.57
C GLY A 138 -3.14 3.49 10.27
N GLY A 139 -3.05 3.86 11.54
CA GLY A 139 -4.16 4.42 12.31
C GLY A 139 -4.65 5.76 11.76
N ILE A 140 -3.73 6.66 11.39
CA ILE A 140 -4.06 7.94 10.74
C ILE A 140 -4.76 7.68 9.39
N ALA A 141 -4.25 6.73 8.59
CA ALA A 141 -4.87 6.37 7.33
C ALA A 141 -6.30 5.83 7.52
N HIS A 142 -6.55 5.02 8.56
CA HIS A 142 -7.89 4.53 8.88
C HIS A 142 -8.83 5.63 9.38
N LEU A 143 -8.29 6.66 10.04
CA LEU A 143 -9.07 7.83 10.44
C LEU A 143 -9.45 8.70 9.23
N VAL A 144 -8.54 8.87 8.27
CA VAL A 144 -8.71 9.76 7.10
C VAL A 144 -9.44 9.06 5.94
N GLY A 145 -9.29 7.74 5.80
CA GLY A 145 -9.78 6.96 4.65
C GLY A 145 -11.29 7.07 4.39
N PRO A 146 -12.16 6.89 5.40
CA PRO A 146 -13.60 6.97 5.16
C PRO A 146 -14.08 8.38 4.75
N PRO A 147 -13.69 9.48 5.44
CA PRO A 147 -14.00 10.82 4.97
C PRO A 147 -13.43 11.12 3.57
N PHE A 148 -12.19 10.68 3.31
CA PHE A 148 -11.54 10.86 2.02
C PHE A 148 -12.32 10.20 0.88
N SER A 149 -12.66 8.91 1.02
CA SER A 149 -13.43 8.19 0.00
C SER A 149 -14.86 8.72 -0.16
N GLY A 150 -15.55 9.03 0.93
CA GLY A 150 -16.92 9.54 0.90
C GLY A 150 -17.03 10.86 0.14
N VAL A 151 -16.28 11.88 0.56
CA VAL A 151 -16.33 13.22 -0.06
C VAL A 151 -15.95 13.18 -1.55
N LEU A 152 -14.92 12.42 -1.91
CA LEU A 152 -14.47 12.32 -3.29
C LEU A 152 -15.48 11.57 -4.17
N THR A 153 -16.10 10.53 -3.63
CA THR A 153 -17.10 9.74 -4.35
C THR A 153 -18.37 10.55 -4.59
N ASP A 154 -18.82 11.31 -3.59
CA ASP A 154 -20.01 12.17 -3.70
C ASP A 154 -19.81 13.31 -4.72
N ALA A 155 -18.58 13.83 -4.83
CA ALA A 155 -18.28 14.95 -5.71
C ALA A 155 -18.06 14.55 -7.19
N VAL A 156 -17.32 13.46 -7.45
CA VAL A 156 -16.80 13.14 -8.81
C VAL A 156 -17.03 11.68 -9.21
N GLY A 157 -17.51 10.83 -8.29
CA GLY A 157 -17.77 9.43 -8.52
C GLY A 157 -16.70 8.49 -7.98
N ARG A 158 -17.05 7.20 -7.89
CA ARG A 158 -16.28 6.17 -7.17
C ARG A 158 -14.87 5.92 -7.69
N ALA A 159 -14.57 6.28 -8.94
CA ALA A 159 -13.28 5.98 -9.56
C ALA A 159 -12.16 6.92 -9.07
N LEU A 160 -12.50 8.17 -8.73
CA LEU A 160 -11.53 9.19 -8.34
C LEU A 160 -10.67 8.77 -7.13
N PRO A 161 -11.24 8.26 -6.02
CA PRO A 161 -10.43 7.83 -4.88
C PRO A 161 -9.39 6.75 -5.25
N PHE A 162 -9.74 5.80 -6.13
CA PHE A 162 -8.81 4.76 -6.60
C PHE A 162 -7.74 5.30 -7.56
N TRP A 163 -8.09 6.25 -8.44
CA TRP A 163 -7.11 6.91 -9.30
C TRP A 163 -6.06 7.69 -8.50
N LEU A 164 -6.49 8.39 -7.45
CA LEU A 164 -5.56 9.09 -6.56
C LEU A 164 -4.67 8.12 -5.79
N LEU A 165 -5.23 6.99 -5.33
CA LEU A 165 -4.45 5.94 -4.70
C LEU A 165 -3.39 5.38 -5.66
N ALA A 166 -3.76 5.11 -6.92
CA ALA A 166 -2.86 4.63 -7.95
C ALA A 166 -1.72 5.64 -8.24
N GLY A 167 -2.07 6.91 -8.45
CA GLY A 167 -1.10 7.97 -8.69
C GLY A 167 -0.15 8.18 -7.52
N ALA A 168 -0.67 8.17 -6.29
CA ALA A 168 0.14 8.28 -5.08
C ALA A 168 1.08 7.08 -4.91
N ALA A 169 0.61 5.85 -5.14
CA ALA A 169 1.44 4.65 -5.05
C ALA A 169 2.56 4.68 -6.10
N ALA A 170 2.25 5.08 -7.34
CA ALA A 170 3.23 5.20 -8.42
C ALA A 170 4.28 6.28 -8.11
N THR A 171 3.87 7.46 -7.66
CA THR A 171 4.80 8.57 -7.34
C THR A 171 5.71 8.22 -6.17
N VAL A 172 5.20 7.62 -5.09
CA VAL A 172 6.00 7.18 -3.95
C VAL A 172 7.02 6.12 -4.39
N THR A 173 6.60 5.16 -5.22
CA THR A 173 7.48 4.12 -5.74
C THR A 173 8.59 4.70 -6.60
N LEU A 174 8.25 5.59 -7.55
CA LEU A 174 9.22 6.22 -8.46
C LEU A 174 10.23 7.09 -7.69
N ALA A 175 9.79 7.84 -6.69
CA ALA A 175 10.69 8.62 -5.84
C ALA A 175 11.66 7.72 -5.06
N ALA A 176 11.18 6.56 -4.58
CA ALA A 176 12.01 5.61 -3.86
C ALA A 176 13.05 4.92 -4.76
N THR A 177 12.69 4.56 -5.99
CA THR A 177 13.59 3.89 -6.93
C THR A 177 14.61 4.84 -7.55
N ALA A 178 14.21 6.06 -7.92
CA ALA A 178 15.11 7.08 -8.49
C ALA A 178 16.24 7.48 -7.53
N THR A 179 15.95 7.56 -6.23
CA THR A 179 16.96 7.89 -5.22
C THR A 179 17.88 6.73 -4.87
N ALA A 180 17.37 5.49 -4.94
CA ALA A 180 18.21 4.31 -4.84
C ALA A 180 19.24 4.23 -5.97
N THR A 181 18.85 4.60 -7.20
CA THR A 181 19.78 4.65 -8.35
C THR A 181 20.80 5.76 -8.19
N ALA A 182 20.37 6.98 -7.83
CA ALA A 182 21.28 8.12 -7.65
C ALA A 182 22.35 7.86 -6.57
N THR A 183 21.99 7.18 -5.48
CA THR A 183 22.94 6.83 -4.40
C THR A 183 23.97 5.80 -4.87
N ALA A 184 23.55 4.81 -5.67
CA ALA A 184 24.44 3.80 -6.23
C ALA A 184 25.46 4.41 -7.20
N THR A 185 25.03 5.30 -8.10
CA THR A 185 25.90 6.00 -9.05
C THR A 185 26.94 6.88 -8.35
N ALA A 186 26.54 7.61 -7.30
CA ALA A 186 27.45 8.46 -6.52
C ALA A 186 28.51 7.66 -5.73
N THR A 187 28.18 6.43 -5.33
CA THR A 187 29.11 5.55 -4.61
C THR A 187 30.12 4.91 -5.56
N ALA A 188 29.67 4.46 -6.75
CA ALA A 188 30.56 3.93 -7.78
C ALA A 188 31.58 4.97 -8.27
N ALA A 189 31.19 6.24 -8.35
CA ALA A 189 32.08 7.35 -8.73
C ALA A 189 33.13 7.74 -7.67
N ARG A 190 33.06 7.19 -6.44
CA ARG A 190 33.99 7.47 -5.33
C ARG A 190 34.93 6.32 -4.99
N ALA A 191 34.83 5.18 -5.70
CA ALA A 191 35.77 4.08 -5.51
C ALA A 191 37.14 4.51 -6.08
N PRO A 192 38.22 4.54 -5.27
CA PRO A 192 39.56 4.82 -5.79
C PRO A 192 40.04 3.62 -6.63
N ASP A 193 40.67 3.94 -7.76
CA ASP A 193 41.37 2.98 -8.65
C ASP A 193 42.54 2.29 -7.95
#